data_AF-A0A660RGA1-F1
#
_entry.id   AF-A0A660RGA1-F1
#
_cell.length_a   1.000
_cell.length_b   1.000
_cell.length_c   1.000
_cell.angle_alpha   90.00
_cell.angle_beta   90.00
_cell.angle_gamma   90.00
#
_symmetry.space_group_name_H-M   'P 1'
#
loop_
_entity.id
_entity.type
_entity.pdbx_description
1 polymer ?
#
loop_
_entity_poly.entity_id
_entity_poly.type
_entity_poly.pdbx_seq_one_letter_code
_entity_poly.pdbx_strand_id
1 'polypeptide(L)'
;MAKNYISSNNPKRRSKAIGITLAIIVIGVVIVGGWYWLMYNNLKTSPVTRVDRINLIWRIGKQGTGEYVFATVDTRNYNMFIMEFPPYAFWGSGKVSIADTDLIHSTDNIMKMLNLNSKTKSMSFYLSSDKEEFNNIITHFGKKKDHPAYELKFLLEKDYPFYKLIQFKRFFDYLESNSVTNIAASDMYNLMKYTSHSSKSVVILNGLTKHPVDITVEGKTEARLYLDEKDINVLRSLVRP
;
A
#
# COMPACT_ATOMS: atom_id res chain seq x y z
N MET A 1 20.83 71.21 24.35
CA MET A 1 21.33 70.45 23.17
C MET A 1 20.40 69.27 22.90
N ALA A 2 19.55 69.36 21.88
CA ALA A 2 18.70 68.24 21.46
C ALA A 2 19.35 67.55 20.25
N LYS A 3 19.70 66.26 20.37
CA LYS A 3 20.15 65.44 19.24
C LYS A 3 18.91 64.91 18.51
N ASN A 4 18.64 65.45 17.34
CA ASN A 4 17.67 64.87 16.40
C ASN A 4 18.27 63.60 15.79
N TYR A 5 17.76 62.44 16.19
CA TYR A 5 17.96 61.19 15.46
C TYR A 5 17.04 61.20 14.23
N ILE A 6 17.59 61.60 13.08
CA ILE A 6 16.92 61.41 11.80
C ILE A 6 16.95 59.91 11.50
N SER A 7 15.83 59.23 11.75
CA SER A 7 15.59 57.89 11.22
C SER A 7 15.55 57.97 9.71
N SER A 8 16.61 57.54 9.03
CA SER A 8 16.64 57.47 7.57
C SER A 8 15.77 56.29 7.10
N ASN A 9 14.45 56.48 7.05
CA ASN A 9 13.55 55.60 6.31
C ASN A 9 13.76 55.87 4.82
N ASN A 10 14.75 55.20 4.22
CA ASN A 10 15.11 55.38 2.82
C ASN A 10 14.15 54.54 1.94
N PRO A 11 13.15 55.14 1.26
CA PRO A 11 12.05 54.42 0.59
C PRO A 11 12.54 53.51 -0.55
N LYS A 12 13.68 53.86 -1.18
CA LYS A 12 14.31 53.06 -2.23
C LYS A 12 14.79 51.69 -1.74
N ARG A 13 15.27 51.58 -0.49
CA ARG A 13 15.68 50.29 0.12
C ARG A 13 14.48 49.39 0.43
N ARG A 14 13.36 49.98 0.90
CA ARG A 14 12.10 49.23 1.11
C ARG A 14 11.50 48.71 -0.20
N SER A 15 11.54 49.50 -1.29
CA SER A 15 11.04 49.05 -2.60
C SER A 15 11.83 47.87 -3.18
N LYS A 16 13.17 47.88 -3.05
CA LYS A 16 14.03 46.76 -3.48
C LYS A 16 13.81 45.52 -2.61
N ALA A 17 13.66 45.69 -1.29
CA ALA A 17 13.35 44.59 -0.39
C ALA A 17 11.98 43.94 -0.73
N ILE A 18 10.95 44.75 -0.99
CA ILE A 18 9.63 44.25 -1.42
C ILE A 18 9.72 43.52 -2.77
N GLY A 19 10.48 44.07 -3.74
CA GLY A 19 10.71 43.42 -5.03
C GLY A 19 11.42 42.07 -4.92
N ILE A 20 12.44 41.97 -4.05
CA ILE A 20 13.14 40.71 -3.78
C ILE A 20 12.21 39.71 -3.08
N THR A 21 11.44 40.14 -2.08
CA THR A 21 10.46 39.27 -1.40
C THR A 21 9.40 38.74 -2.37
N LEU A 22 8.86 39.59 -3.23
CA LEU A 22 7.91 39.17 -4.27
C LEU A 22 8.55 38.20 -5.26
N ALA A 23 9.79 38.44 -5.68
CA ALA A 23 10.52 37.51 -6.56
C ALA A 23 10.71 36.13 -5.90
N ILE A 24 11.07 36.09 -4.61
CA ILE A 24 11.20 34.82 -3.86
C ILE A 24 9.85 34.10 -3.76
N ILE A 25 8.77 34.83 -3.49
CA ILE A 25 7.41 34.24 -3.44
C ILE A 25 7.04 33.68 -4.81
N VAL A 26 7.26 34.43 -5.90
CA VAL A 26 6.95 33.97 -7.26
C VAL A 26 7.77 32.74 -7.60
N ILE A 27 9.08 32.73 -7.33
CA ILE A 27 9.93 31.55 -7.54
C ILE A 27 9.42 30.35 -6.73
N GLY A 28 9.06 30.56 -5.45
CA GLY A 28 8.47 29.54 -4.60
C GLY A 28 7.17 28.97 -5.18
N VAL A 29 6.27 29.84 -5.67
CA VAL A 29 5.01 29.45 -6.31
C VAL A 29 5.26 28.69 -7.62
N VAL A 30 6.22 29.10 -8.45
CA VAL A 30 6.55 28.38 -9.69
C VAL A 30 7.15 27.01 -9.39
N ILE A 31 8.06 26.90 -8.42
CA ILE A 31 8.66 25.61 -8.03
C ILE A 31 7.59 24.67 -7.47
N VAL A 32 6.79 25.15 -6.51
CA VAL A 32 5.74 24.34 -5.89
C VAL A 32 4.66 24.00 -6.90
N GLY A 33 4.20 24.97 -7.69
CA GLY A 33 3.18 24.77 -8.72
C GLY A 33 3.63 23.82 -9.82
N GLY A 34 4.89 23.94 -10.27
CA GLY A 34 5.50 23.02 -11.23
C GLY A 34 5.61 21.60 -10.68
N TRP A 35 6.03 21.44 -9.42
CA TRP A 35 6.06 20.13 -8.75
C TRP A 35 4.65 19.51 -8.64
N TYR A 36 3.65 20.30 -8.24
CA TYR A 36 2.25 19.87 -8.19
C TYR A 36 1.73 19.42 -9.55
N TRP A 37 2.08 20.16 -10.62
CA TRP A 37 1.67 19.81 -11.98
C TRP A 37 2.31 18.51 -12.49
N LEU A 38 3.61 18.31 -12.23
CA LEU A 38 4.30 17.06 -12.57
C LEU A 38 3.72 15.86 -11.82
N MET A 39 3.51 15.99 -10.50
CA MET A 39 2.85 14.98 -9.69
C MET A 39 1.46 14.65 -10.26
N TYR A 40 0.64 15.67 -10.53
CA TYR A 40 -0.69 15.48 -11.10
C TYR A 40 -0.68 14.69 -12.42
N ASN A 41 0.25 15.01 -13.33
CA ASN A 41 0.38 14.30 -14.58
C ASN A 41 0.78 12.83 -14.37
N ASN A 42 1.76 12.57 -13.50
CA ASN A 42 2.18 11.21 -13.15
C ASN A 42 1.03 10.39 -12.56
N LEU A 43 0.20 11.02 -11.71
CA LEU A 43 -0.99 10.37 -11.14
C LEU A 43 -2.02 9.98 -12.21
N LYS A 44 -2.24 10.86 -13.20
CA LYS A 44 -3.17 10.59 -14.30
C LYS A 44 -2.68 9.50 -15.26
N THR A 45 -1.37 9.38 -15.45
CA THR A 45 -0.80 8.42 -16.40
C THR A 45 -0.46 7.07 -15.78
N SER A 46 -0.60 6.93 -14.46
CA SER A 46 -0.36 5.68 -13.74
C SER A 46 -1.13 4.51 -14.35
N PRO A 47 -0.48 3.35 -14.58
CA PRO A 47 -1.13 2.16 -15.13
C PRO A 47 -2.31 1.67 -14.29
N VAL A 48 -2.28 1.93 -12.97
CA VAL A 48 -3.35 1.60 -12.01
C VAL A 48 -4.70 2.23 -12.41
N THR A 49 -4.69 3.34 -13.13
CA THR A 49 -5.93 4.00 -13.59
C THR A 49 -6.63 3.26 -14.73
N ARG A 50 -5.97 2.28 -15.35
CA ARG A 50 -6.43 1.58 -16.58
C ARG A 50 -6.72 0.09 -16.36
N VAL A 51 -6.55 -0.39 -15.13
CA VAL A 51 -6.78 -1.79 -14.76
C VAL A 51 -8.11 -1.93 -14.05
N ASP A 52 -8.74 -3.08 -14.23
CA ASP A 52 -10.03 -3.43 -13.61
C ASP A 52 -9.84 -3.95 -12.19
N ARG A 53 -8.62 -4.42 -11.88
CA ARG A 53 -8.29 -4.99 -10.58
C ARG A 53 -6.89 -4.62 -10.15
N ILE A 54 -6.74 -4.30 -8.88
CA ILE A 54 -5.44 -4.03 -8.26
C ILE A 54 -5.25 -5.01 -7.12
N ASN A 55 -4.10 -5.65 -7.05
CA ASN A 55 -3.74 -6.58 -6.00
C ASN A 55 -2.51 -6.05 -5.26
N LEU A 56 -2.51 -6.21 -3.94
CA LEU A 56 -1.39 -5.86 -3.08
C LEU A 56 -1.17 -7.01 -2.10
N ILE A 57 0.01 -7.61 -2.10
CA ILE A 57 0.43 -8.53 -1.05
C ILE A 57 1.41 -7.84 -0.12
N TRP A 58 1.27 -8.04 1.18
CA TRP A 58 2.23 -7.60 2.19
C TRP A 58 2.67 -8.79 3.03
N ARG A 59 3.95 -9.13 2.97
CA ARG A 59 4.58 -10.08 3.89
C ARG A 59 5.15 -9.36 5.11
N ILE A 60 4.75 -9.83 6.29
CA ILE A 60 5.16 -9.28 7.58
C ILE A 60 6.01 -10.34 8.30
N GLY A 61 7.29 -10.05 8.47
CA GLY A 61 8.27 -10.96 9.04
C GLY A 61 9.06 -11.73 7.99
N LYS A 62 9.65 -12.86 8.40
CA LYS A 62 10.59 -13.62 7.58
C LYS A 62 9.86 -14.46 6.52
N GLN A 63 10.57 -14.77 5.45
CA GLN A 63 10.11 -15.72 4.43
C GLN A 63 9.71 -17.07 5.04
N GLY A 64 8.61 -17.64 4.57
CA GLY A 64 8.04 -18.91 5.05
C GLY A 64 7.34 -18.85 6.42
N THR A 65 7.82 -18.02 7.35
CA THR A 65 7.30 -17.96 8.73
C THR A 65 6.49 -16.71 9.04
N GLY A 66 6.51 -15.74 8.13
CA GLY A 66 5.79 -14.48 8.23
C GLY A 66 4.29 -14.61 7.95
N GLU A 67 3.57 -13.58 8.36
CA GLU A 67 2.15 -13.40 8.10
C GLU A 67 1.98 -12.74 6.72
N TYR A 68 1.00 -13.16 5.93
CA TYR A 68 0.76 -12.60 4.60
C TYR A 68 -0.62 -11.96 4.56
N VAL A 69 -0.67 -10.70 4.18
CA VAL A 69 -1.92 -9.97 3.97
C VAL A 69 -2.06 -9.67 2.49
N PHE A 70 -3.18 -10.08 1.90
CA PHE A 70 -3.48 -9.84 0.50
C PHE A 70 -4.73 -8.97 0.36
N ALA A 71 -4.60 -7.83 -0.30
CA ALA A 71 -5.70 -6.97 -0.68
C ALA A 71 -5.96 -7.08 -2.19
N THR A 72 -7.21 -7.22 -2.59
CA THR A 72 -7.64 -7.12 -3.98
C THR A 72 -8.78 -6.11 -4.09
N VAL A 73 -8.67 -5.21 -5.07
CA VAL A 73 -9.59 -4.09 -5.28
C VAL A 73 -10.16 -4.21 -6.69
N ASP A 74 -11.48 -4.31 -6.79
CA ASP A 74 -12.22 -4.10 -8.04
C ASP A 74 -12.41 -2.59 -8.25
N THR A 75 -11.74 -2.04 -9.27
CA THR A 75 -11.74 -0.60 -9.54
C THR A 75 -13.03 -0.10 -10.18
N ARG A 76 -13.84 -1.01 -10.75
CA ARG A 76 -15.13 -0.68 -11.37
C ARG A 76 -16.24 -0.64 -10.33
N ASN A 77 -16.25 -1.64 -9.46
CA ASN A 77 -17.29 -1.80 -8.44
C ASN A 77 -16.94 -1.13 -7.10
N TYR A 78 -15.72 -0.62 -6.95
CA TYR A 78 -15.22 -0.05 -5.69
C TYR A 78 -15.41 -1.03 -4.53
N ASN A 79 -14.97 -2.27 -4.72
CA ASN A 79 -15.01 -3.31 -3.70
C ASN A 79 -13.60 -3.79 -3.40
N MET A 80 -13.22 -3.78 -2.13
CA MET A 80 -11.93 -4.26 -1.65
C MET A 80 -12.12 -5.44 -0.71
N PHE A 81 -11.39 -6.51 -0.98
CA PHE A 81 -11.27 -7.66 -0.10
C PHE A 81 -9.85 -7.75 0.44
N ILE A 82 -9.73 -7.86 1.76
CA ILE A 82 -8.45 -8.06 2.44
C ILE A 82 -8.49 -9.41 3.12
N MET A 83 -7.47 -10.23 2.86
CA MET A 83 -7.33 -11.58 3.37
C MET A 83 -6.04 -11.70 4.16
N GLU A 84 -6.13 -12.17 5.39
CA GLU A 84 -4.97 -12.59 6.18
C GLU A 84 -4.76 -14.09 6.00
N PHE A 85 -3.54 -14.47 5.63
CA PHE A 85 -3.13 -15.86 5.53
C PHE A 85 -2.18 -16.20 6.68
N PRO A 86 -2.39 -17.36 7.33
CA PRO A 86 -1.50 -17.81 8.38
C PRO A 86 -0.13 -18.20 7.80
N PRO A 87 0.92 -18.23 8.63
CA PRO A 87 2.23 -18.75 8.21
C PRO A 87 2.11 -20.15 7.61
N TYR A 88 2.96 -20.45 6.63
CA TYR A 88 2.97 -21.74 5.91
C TYR A 88 1.67 -22.10 5.17
N ALA A 89 0.77 -21.13 4.93
CA ALA A 89 -0.50 -21.37 4.25
C ALA A 89 -0.30 -22.10 2.91
N PHE A 90 -1.00 -23.22 2.75
CA PHE A 90 -0.92 -24.09 1.58
C PHE A 90 -2.33 -24.40 1.06
N TRP A 91 -2.53 -24.16 -0.23
CA TRP A 91 -3.78 -24.52 -0.90
C TRP A 91 -3.70 -25.96 -1.43
N GLY A 92 -4.33 -26.89 -0.70
CA GLY A 92 -4.29 -28.33 -0.95
C GLY A 92 -4.72 -28.72 -2.37
N SER A 93 -5.91 -28.28 -2.80
CA SER A 93 -6.47 -28.64 -4.11
C SER A 93 -5.63 -28.12 -5.28
N GLY A 94 -5.05 -26.93 -5.12
CA GLY A 94 -4.17 -26.32 -6.12
C GLY A 94 -2.72 -26.82 -6.09
N LYS A 95 -2.34 -27.54 -5.02
CA LYS A 95 -0.97 -28.00 -4.74
C LYS A 95 0.07 -26.87 -4.76
N VAL A 96 -0.28 -25.71 -4.20
CA VAL A 96 0.58 -24.51 -4.20
C VAL A 96 0.70 -23.89 -2.81
N SER A 97 1.89 -23.37 -2.50
CA SER A 97 2.13 -22.57 -1.30
C SER A 97 1.64 -21.14 -1.52
N ILE A 98 0.96 -20.57 -0.54
CA ILE A 98 0.66 -19.14 -0.51
C ILE A 98 1.83 -18.35 0.08
N ALA A 99 2.53 -18.95 1.05
CA ALA A 99 3.73 -18.40 1.66
C ALA A 99 4.97 -18.78 0.83
N ASP A 100 4.97 -18.46 -0.46
CA ASP A 100 6.11 -18.75 -1.34
C ASP A 100 7.29 -17.82 -1.03
N THR A 101 8.46 -18.24 -1.51
CA THR A 101 9.71 -17.49 -1.48
C THR A 101 9.61 -16.15 -2.20
N ASP A 102 8.92 -16.14 -3.35
CA ASP A 102 8.65 -14.94 -4.14
C ASP A 102 7.21 -14.46 -3.93
N LEU A 103 7.07 -13.16 -3.65
CA LEU A 103 5.78 -12.50 -3.44
C LEU A 103 4.97 -12.39 -4.73
N ILE A 104 5.62 -12.37 -5.88
CA ILE A 104 4.94 -12.41 -7.18
C ILE A 104 4.26 -13.78 -7.35
N HIS A 105 5.01 -14.87 -7.15
CA HIS A 105 4.46 -16.23 -7.18
C HIS A 105 3.37 -16.44 -6.12
N SER A 106 3.56 -15.91 -4.91
CA SER A 106 2.54 -15.93 -3.85
C SER A 106 1.25 -15.24 -4.30
N THR A 107 1.38 -14.07 -4.93
CA THR A 107 0.24 -13.33 -5.49
C THR A 107 -0.48 -14.13 -6.57
N ASP A 108 0.26 -14.70 -7.52
CA ASP A 108 -0.32 -15.52 -8.59
C ASP A 108 -1.03 -16.76 -8.05
N ASN A 109 -0.47 -17.41 -7.02
CA ASN A 109 -1.08 -18.55 -6.35
C ASN A 109 -2.38 -18.16 -5.64
N ILE A 110 -2.42 -17.03 -4.95
CA ILE A 110 -3.66 -16.49 -4.34
C ILE A 110 -4.69 -16.17 -5.42
N MET A 111 -4.28 -15.49 -6.50
CA MET A 111 -5.20 -15.14 -7.57
C MET A 111 -5.75 -16.39 -8.29
N LYS A 112 -4.92 -17.43 -8.48
CA LYS A 112 -5.36 -18.74 -8.98
C LYS A 112 -6.33 -19.41 -8.01
N MET A 113 -6.00 -19.41 -6.71
CA MET A 113 -6.85 -19.95 -5.65
C MET A 113 -8.23 -19.29 -5.65
N LEU A 114 -8.29 -17.97 -5.85
CA LEU A 114 -9.52 -17.18 -5.87
C LEU A 114 -10.19 -17.11 -7.25
N ASN A 115 -9.61 -17.74 -8.28
CA ASN A 115 -10.07 -17.70 -9.66
C ASN A 115 -10.17 -16.28 -10.26
N LEU A 116 -9.20 -15.41 -9.95
CA LEU A 116 -9.15 -14.02 -10.40
C LEU A 116 -8.39 -13.82 -11.72
N ASN A 117 -7.61 -14.82 -12.16
CA ASN A 117 -6.70 -14.70 -13.32
C ASN A 117 -7.41 -14.67 -14.69
N SER A 118 -8.69 -14.99 -14.79
CA SER A 118 -9.24 -15.44 -16.08
C SER A 118 -9.79 -14.36 -17.01
N LYS A 119 -10.11 -13.13 -16.56
CA LYS A 119 -10.93 -12.21 -17.40
C LYS A 119 -10.70 -10.69 -17.26
N THR A 120 -9.80 -10.22 -16.40
CA THR A 120 -9.69 -8.78 -16.08
C THR A 120 -8.27 -8.27 -16.23
N LYS A 121 -8.09 -7.03 -16.71
CA LYS A 121 -6.78 -6.38 -16.66
C LYS A 121 -6.44 -6.15 -15.20
N SER A 122 -5.42 -6.83 -14.68
CA SER A 122 -5.00 -6.72 -13.29
C SER A 122 -3.58 -6.20 -13.16
N MET A 123 -3.30 -5.49 -12.07
CA MET A 123 -1.95 -5.11 -11.66
C MET A 123 -1.69 -5.60 -10.24
N SER A 124 -0.49 -6.12 -9.99
CA SER A 124 -0.12 -6.72 -8.71
C SER A 124 1.12 -6.04 -8.14
N PHE A 125 1.05 -5.67 -6.87
CA PHE A 125 2.11 -5.03 -6.11
C PHE A 125 2.46 -5.85 -4.89
N TYR A 126 3.67 -5.65 -4.38
CA TYR A 126 4.11 -6.27 -3.14
C TYR A 126 4.75 -5.28 -2.18
N LEU A 127 4.63 -5.61 -0.90
CA LEU A 127 5.33 -5.03 0.23
C LEU A 127 5.94 -6.17 1.05
N SER A 128 7.14 -5.95 1.55
CA SER A 128 7.75 -6.82 2.55
C SER A 128 8.40 -5.96 3.61
N SER A 129 8.12 -6.28 4.86
CA SER A 129 8.77 -5.65 6.01
C SER A 129 9.01 -6.70 7.07
N ASP A 130 9.99 -6.49 7.93
CA ASP A 130 10.02 -7.26 9.17
C ASP A 130 8.84 -6.87 10.09
N LYS A 131 8.72 -7.56 11.22
CA LYS A 131 7.61 -7.32 12.16
C LYS A 131 7.77 -5.99 12.89
N GLU A 132 8.99 -5.51 13.12
CA GLU A 132 9.27 -4.26 13.81
C GLU A 132 8.96 -3.06 12.89
N GLU A 133 9.50 -3.07 11.68
CA GLU A 133 9.24 -2.12 10.60
C GLU A 133 7.74 -1.98 10.32
N PHE A 134 7.02 -3.11 10.21
CA PHE A 134 5.57 -3.11 10.07
C PHE A 134 4.89 -2.38 11.24
N ASN A 135 5.22 -2.75 12.47
CA ASN A 135 4.67 -2.10 13.67
C ASN A 135 5.00 -0.60 13.71
N ASN A 136 6.19 -0.20 13.26
CA ASN A 136 6.60 1.20 13.18
C ASN A 136 5.74 1.96 12.15
N ILE A 137 5.50 1.39 10.97
CA ILE A 137 4.59 1.97 9.95
C ILE A 137 3.18 2.12 10.52
N ILE A 138 2.63 1.08 11.13
CA ILE A 138 1.28 1.12 11.70
C ILE A 138 1.18 2.15 12.83
N THR A 139 2.18 2.22 13.71
CA THR A 139 2.16 3.15 14.85
C THR A 139 2.36 4.60 14.40
N HIS A 140 3.23 4.84 13.41
CA HIS A 140 3.49 6.18 12.88
C HIS A 140 2.24 6.78 12.23
N PHE A 141 1.45 5.95 11.55
CA PHE A 141 0.31 6.40 10.76
C PHE A 141 -1.06 6.07 11.37
N GLY A 142 -1.15 5.24 12.40
CA GLY A 142 -2.42 4.68 12.83
C GLY A 142 -2.43 4.16 14.26
N LYS A 143 -3.52 3.45 14.57
CA LYS A 143 -3.64 2.68 15.81
C LYS A 143 -3.41 1.22 15.50
N LYS A 144 -2.58 0.58 16.33
CA LYS A 144 -2.39 -0.87 16.31
C LYS A 144 -3.72 -1.58 16.51
N LYS A 145 -3.96 -2.63 15.73
CA LYS A 145 -5.12 -3.52 15.86
C LYS A 145 -4.63 -4.95 16.08
N ASP A 146 -5.55 -5.85 16.40
CA ASP A 146 -5.18 -7.22 16.78
C ASP A 146 -4.67 -8.07 15.59
N HIS A 147 -5.03 -7.71 14.35
CA HIS A 147 -4.67 -8.45 13.15
C HIS A 147 -4.11 -7.56 12.04
N PRO A 148 -3.00 -7.97 11.38
CA PRO A 148 -2.41 -7.27 10.25
C PRO A 148 -3.38 -6.86 9.13
N ALA A 149 -4.39 -7.68 8.83
CA ALA A 149 -5.37 -7.34 7.80
C ALA A 149 -6.22 -6.11 8.15
N TYR A 150 -6.57 -5.92 9.43
CA TYR A 150 -7.28 -4.71 9.85
C TYR A 150 -6.39 -3.47 9.88
N GLU A 151 -5.09 -3.65 10.07
CA GLU A 151 -4.09 -2.58 10.03
C GLU A 151 -3.84 -2.13 8.59
N LEU A 152 -3.70 -3.08 7.66
CA LEU A 152 -3.65 -2.76 6.23
C LEU A 152 -4.94 -2.07 5.76
N LYS A 153 -6.10 -2.58 6.18
CA LYS A 153 -7.39 -1.91 5.91
C LYS A 153 -7.37 -0.46 6.33
N PHE A 154 -6.92 -0.19 7.56
CA PHE A 154 -6.86 1.17 8.10
C PHE A 154 -5.90 2.07 7.30
N LEU A 155 -4.73 1.56 6.89
CA LEU A 155 -3.80 2.31 6.05
C LEU A 155 -4.43 2.67 4.70
N LEU A 156 -5.08 1.71 4.04
CA LEU A 156 -5.70 1.87 2.72
C LEU A 156 -7.01 2.68 2.76
N GLU A 157 -7.62 2.85 3.93
CA GLU A 157 -8.81 3.70 4.11
C GLU A 157 -8.51 5.20 4.05
N LYS A 158 -7.25 5.59 4.24
CA LYS A 158 -6.87 7.00 4.28
C LYS A 158 -7.04 7.63 2.91
N ASP A 159 -7.83 8.69 2.86
CA ASP A 159 -7.95 9.53 1.68
C ASP A 159 -6.94 10.68 1.71
N TYR A 160 -6.21 10.83 0.61
CA TYR A 160 -5.27 11.93 0.38
C TYR A 160 -5.76 12.76 -0.80
N PRO A 161 -6.71 13.70 -0.58
CA PRO A 161 -7.15 14.59 -1.64
C PRO A 161 -5.97 15.37 -2.21
N PHE A 162 -6.12 15.88 -3.43
CA PHE A 162 -5.02 16.50 -4.19
C PHE A 162 -4.22 17.57 -3.41
N TYR A 163 -4.89 18.38 -2.58
CA TYR A 163 -4.22 19.40 -1.77
C TYR A 163 -3.39 18.85 -0.59
N LYS A 164 -3.46 17.54 -0.32
CA LYS A 164 -2.66 16.80 0.69
C LYS A 164 -1.55 15.94 0.06
N LEU A 165 -1.17 16.17 -1.20
CA LEU A 165 -0.12 15.38 -1.86
C LEU A 165 1.22 15.38 -1.14
N ILE A 166 1.58 16.46 -0.43
CA ILE A 166 2.80 16.49 0.39
C ILE A 166 2.69 15.51 1.57
N GLN A 167 1.52 15.40 2.20
CA GLN A 167 1.30 14.45 3.28
C GLN A 167 1.33 13.00 2.76
N PHE A 168 0.75 12.77 1.58
CA PHE A 168 0.85 11.49 0.90
C PHE A 168 2.30 11.13 0.57
N LYS A 169 3.08 12.07 0.02
CA LYS A 169 4.49 11.82 -0.29
C LYS A 169 5.28 11.44 0.97
N ARG A 170 5.08 12.15 2.09
CA ARG A 170 5.72 11.76 3.37
C ARG A 170 5.30 10.38 3.85
N PHE A 171 4.03 10.02 3.66
CA PHE A 171 3.54 8.68 3.96
C PHE A 171 4.25 7.62 3.10
N PHE A 172 4.29 7.84 1.79
CA PHE A 172 4.90 6.90 0.86
C PHE A 172 6.41 6.78 1.09
N ASP A 173 7.12 7.90 1.27
CA ASP A 173 8.56 7.91 1.54
C ASP A 173 8.90 7.13 2.84
N TYR A 174 8.04 7.24 3.87
CA TYR A 174 8.21 6.47 5.11
C TYR A 174 7.90 4.98 4.91
N LEU A 175 6.87 4.65 4.12
CA LEU A 175 6.55 3.27 3.77
C LEU A 175 7.71 2.63 3.02
N GLU A 176 8.24 3.30 1.99
CA GLU A 176 9.35 2.85 1.15
C GLU A 176 10.66 2.72 1.97
N SER A 177 10.90 3.59 2.95
CA SER A 177 12.09 3.48 3.80
C SER A 177 12.04 2.34 4.81
N ASN A 178 10.85 1.80 5.11
CA ASN A 178 10.62 0.73 6.09
C ASN A 178 10.03 -0.54 5.45
N SER A 179 10.08 -0.66 4.13
CA SER A 179 9.61 -1.86 3.44
C SER A 179 10.26 -2.00 2.07
N VAL A 180 10.44 -3.24 1.63
CA VAL A 180 10.81 -3.56 0.26
C VAL A 180 9.54 -3.58 -0.58
N THR A 181 9.47 -2.78 -1.64
CA THR A 181 8.29 -2.66 -2.50
C THR A 181 8.63 -2.50 -3.97
N ASN A 182 7.70 -2.91 -4.85
CA ASN A 182 7.72 -2.55 -6.27
C ASN A 182 6.69 -1.47 -6.63
N ILE A 183 5.96 -0.92 -5.67
CA ILE A 183 4.91 0.06 -5.95
C ILE A 183 5.50 1.45 -6.11
N ALA A 184 5.19 2.12 -7.22
CA ALA A 184 5.56 3.52 -7.38
C ALA A 184 4.62 4.43 -6.56
N ALA A 185 5.10 5.60 -6.13
CA ALA A 185 4.30 6.57 -5.38
C ALA A 185 2.96 6.90 -6.09
N SER A 186 2.97 7.05 -7.42
CA SER A 186 1.77 7.32 -8.19
C SER A 186 0.76 6.18 -8.18
N ASP A 187 1.26 4.94 -8.16
CA ASP A 187 0.44 3.74 -8.16
C ASP A 187 -0.17 3.52 -6.78
N MET A 188 0.62 3.74 -5.72
CA MET A 188 0.12 3.73 -4.35
C MET A 188 -0.95 4.80 -4.12
N TYR A 189 -0.74 6.02 -4.63
CA TYR A 189 -1.74 7.08 -4.52
C TYR A 189 -3.08 6.67 -5.15
N ASN A 190 -3.04 6.12 -6.36
CA ASN A 190 -4.23 5.69 -7.06
C ASN A 190 -4.89 4.47 -6.40
N LEU A 191 -4.10 3.52 -5.91
CA LEU A 191 -4.61 2.42 -5.07
C LEU A 191 -5.37 2.99 -3.88
N MET A 192 -4.76 3.88 -3.11
CA MET A 192 -5.38 4.52 -1.93
C MET A 192 -6.65 5.30 -2.28
N LYS A 193 -6.68 5.95 -3.45
CA LYS A 193 -7.87 6.65 -3.96
C LYS A 193 -9.03 5.69 -4.24
N TYR A 194 -8.76 4.52 -4.84
CA TYR A 194 -9.79 3.51 -5.06
C TYR A 194 -10.22 2.88 -3.74
N THR A 195 -9.27 2.53 -2.87
CA THR A 195 -9.58 1.86 -1.61
C THR A 195 -10.29 2.79 -0.64
N SER A 196 -9.97 4.08 -0.55
CA SER A 196 -10.64 5.01 0.37
C SER A 196 -12.16 5.06 0.14
N HIS A 197 -12.59 4.97 -1.13
CA HIS A 197 -14.00 4.98 -1.54
C HIS A 197 -14.65 3.59 -1.66
N SER A 198 -13.87 2.51 -1.49
CA SER A 198 -14.39 1.15 -1.68
C SER A 198 -15.16 0.63 -0.47
N SER A 199 -16.14 -0.25 -0.70
CA SER A 199 -16.65 -1.17 0.32
C SER A 199 -15.54 -2.16 0.70
N LYS A 200 -15.46 -2.56 1.98
CA LYS A 200 -14.29 -3.28 2.51
C LYS A 200 -14.68 -4.48 3.35
N SER A 201 -14.28 -5.66 2.90
CA SER A 201 -14.43 -6.91 3.63
C SER A 201 -13.06 -7.42 4.06
N VAL A 202 -12.95 -7.80 5.33
CA VAL A 202 -11.74 -8.42 5.90
C VAL A 202 -12.06 -9.86 6.23
N VAL A 203 -11.20 -10.78 5.81
CA VAL A 203 -11.30 -12.20 6.12
C VAL A 203 -9.97 -12.66 6.68
N ILE A 204 -10.01 -13.32 7.84
CA ILE A 204 -8.83 -13.94 8.45
C ILE A 204 -8.97 -15.43 8.25
N LEU A 205 -8.05 -16.03 7.51
CA LEU A 205 -8.06 -17.46 7.22
C LEU A 205 -7.36 -18.23 8.34
N ASN A 206 -7.92 -19.37 8.70
CA ASN A 206 -7.32 -20.32 9.61
C ASN A 206 -6.89 -21.58 8.86
N GLY A 207 -5.85 -22.25 9.37
CA GLY A 207 -5.48 -23.57 8.89
C GLY A 207 -6.44 -24.64 9.41
N LEU A 208 -6.48 -25.78 8.72
CA LEU A 208 -7.18 -27.00 9.15
C LEU A 208 -6.60 -27.55 10.47
N THR A 209 -5.34 -27.27 10.75
CA THR A 209 -4.62 -27.66 11.96
C THR A 209 -4.14 -26.43 12.73
N LYS A 210 -3.82 -26.60 14.02
CA LYS A 210 -3.24 -25.50 14.84
C LYS A 210 -1.79 -25.20 14.49
N HIS A 211 -1.06 -26.21 14.00
CA HIS A 211 0.35 -26.15 13.66
C HIS A 211 0.58 -26.68 12.25
N PRO A 212 1.61 -26.21 11.53
CA PRO A 212 1.96 -26.75 10.24
C PRO A 212 2.36 -28.23 10.36
N VAL A 213 2.10 -28.99 9.32
CA VAL A 213 2.48 -30.40 9.19
C VAL A 213 3.74 -30.45 8.32
N ASP A 214 4.76 -31.17 8.80
CA ASP A 214 5.98 -31.42 8.02
C ASP A 214 5.74 -32.52 6.99
N ILE A 215 6.09 -32.26 5.74
CA ILE A 215 5.91 -33.19 4.64
C ILE A 215 7.23 -33.35 3.90
N THR A 216 7.69 -34.59 3.74
CA THR A 216 8.86 -34.88 2.91
C THR A 216 8.42 -35.11 1.47
N VAL A 217 8.85 -34.23 0.56
CA VAL A 217 8.65 -34.36 -0.88
C VAL A 217 10.03 -34.43 -1.53
N GLU A 218 10.31 -35.52 -2.25
CA GLU A 218 11.57 -35.70 -2.99
C GLU A 218 12.83 -35.48 -2.13
N GLY A 219 12.78 -35.88 -0.86
CA GLY A 219 13.89 -35.75 0.10
C GLY A 219 14.00 -34.38 0.78
N LYS A 220 13.10 -33.42 0.49
CA LYS A 220 13.02 -32.13 1.17
C LYS A 220 11.83 -32.12 2.13
N THR A 221 12.07 -31.74 3.39
CA THR A 221 10.99 -31.54 4.37
C THR A 221 10.49 -30.10 4.30
N GLU A 222 9.19 -29.94 4.08
CA GLU A 222 8.50 -28.65 4.02
C GLU A 222 7.36 -28.60 5.03
N ALA A 223 7.30 -27.52 5.80
CA ALA A 223 6.20 -27.23 6.72
C ALA A 223 5.02 -26.62 5.95
N ARG A 224 3.81 -27.20 6.11
CA ARG A 224 2.60 -26.74 5.42
C ARG A 224 1.41 -26.64 6.36
N LEU A 225 0.67 -25.55 6.24
CA LEU A 225 -0.59 -25.32 6.94
C LEU A 225 -1.72 -25.30 5.91
N TYR A 226 -2.46 -26.40 5.82
CA TYR A 226 -3.51 -26.55 4.83
C TYR A 226 -4.70 -25.62 5.12
N LEU A 227 -5.13 -24.88 4.12
CA LEU A 227 -6.34 -24.06 4.19
C LEU A 227 -7.60 -24.91 3.94
N ASP A 228 -8.71 -24.57 4.58
CA ASP A 228 -10.00 -25.24 4.33
C ASP A 228 -10.57 -24.82 2.95
N GLU A 229 -10.88 -25.81 2.11
CA GLU A 229 -11.46 -25.58 0.78
C GLU A 229 -12.87 -24.97 0.88
N LYS A 230 -13.60 -25.21 1.98
CA LYS A 230 -14.90 -24.55 2.20
C LYS A 230 -14.74 -23.05 2.34
N ASP A 231 -13.76 -22.60 3.13
CA ASP A 231 -13.46 -21.18 3.32
C ASP A 231 -12.98 -20.53 2.01
N ILE A 232 -12.16 -21.25 1.24
CA ILE A 232 -11.72 -20.80 -0.09
C ILE A 232 -12.92 -20.65 -1.05
N ASN A 233 -13.88 -21.58 -1.02
CA ASN A 233 -15.06 -21.49 -1.87
C ASN A 233 -15.98 -20.33 -1.49
N VAL A 234 -16.09 -20.02 -0.20
CA VAL A 234 -16.77 -18.80 0.29
C VAL A 234 -16.01 -17.56 -0.19
N LEU A 235 -14.68 -17.52 -0.08
CA LEU A 235 -13.90 -16.40 -0.61
C LEU A 235 -14.09 -16.22 -2.12
N ARG A 236 -14.09 -17.30 -2.90
CA ARG A 236 -14.35 -17.25 -4.34
C ARG A 236 -15.73 -16.65 -4.66
N SER A 237 -16.75 -16.88 -3.84
CA SER A 237 -18.08 -16.30 -4.07
C SER A 237 -18.14 -14.82 -3.73
N LEU A 238 -17.38 -14.39 -2.71
CA LEU A 238 -17.30 -13.00 -2.28
C LEU A 238 -16.50 -12.11 -3.23
N VAL A 239 -15.38 -12.61 -3.77
CA VAL A 239 -14.44 -11.80 -4.58
C VAL A 239 -14.81 -11.77 -6.07
N ARG A 240 -15.86 -12.49 -6.48
CA ARG A 240 -16.36 -12.49 -7.86
C ARG A 240 -16.81 -11.08 -8.29
N PRO A 241 -16.50 -10.69 -9.54
CA PRO A 241 -16.88 -9.39 -10.10
C PRO A 241 -18.40 -9.21 -10.22
#